data_AF-A0A9P1MNQ5-F1
#
_entry.id   AF-A0A9P1MNQ5-F1
#
_cell.length_a   1.000
_cell.length_b   1.000
_cell.length_c   1.000
_cell.angle_alpha   90.00
_cell.angle_beta   90.00
_cell.angle_gamma   90.00
#
_symmetry.space_group_name_H-M   'P 1'
#
loop_
_entity.id
_entity.type
_entity.pdbx_description
1 polymer ?
#
loop_
_entity_poly.entity_id
_entity_poly.type
_entity_poly.pdbx_seq_one_letter_code
_entity_poly.pdbx_strand_id
1 'polypeptide(L)'
;MRTVIADLFTPLIELLVQPGEKPLQAKFSLYDAARLYLKTCYSAKEIENIPTSAEWLLDGNGPAVASRDPFRISIDKFAYEISRRTATDISDLPIHLKIAPLLFLKDILHEDANNSKRVASFFSKTGMPRYLTELLNDIEIDWDLLSRKDADHTLRHKLFTTLILTLVRLSLTVPGWNALAELALPEVLSHLTALKNPPKQIFIQPATVNTKDTPSFLFANSVDLVMHLCLTLCAKPKWKRISLKILDVVHSHGEMLSQLMRAEIHCHAVETASNLVQQIFNDDEVTRPVIEKEAVLRLLNKRKSDIIRLP
;
A
#
# COMPACT_ATOMS: atom_id res chain seq x y z
N MET A 1 -6.57 25.91 -11.80
CA MET A 1 -5.23 25.36 -11.50
C MET A 1 -5.04 23.98 -12.11
N ARG A 2 -5.84 22.95 -11.76
CA ARG A 2 -5.75 21.59 -12.34
C ARG A 2 -5.80 21.55 -13.89
N THR A 3 -6.62 22.37 -14.54
CA THR A 3 -6.65 22.48 -16.01
C THR A 3 -5.34 23.02 -16.60
N VAL A 4 -4.82 24.13 -16.07
CA VAL A 4 -3.56 24.75 -16.51
C VAL A 4 -2.35 23.83 -16.30
N ILE A 5 -2.34 23.06 -15.21
CA ILE A 5 -1.27 22.09 -14.95
C ILE A 5 -1.37 20.88 -15.89
N ALA A 6 -2.59 20.45 -16.25
CA ALA A 6 -2.79 19.33 -17.15
C ALA A 6 -2.28 19.59 -18.58
N ASP A 7 -2.27 20.85 -19.02
CA ASP A 7 -1.68 21.27 -20.30
C ASP A 7 -0.17 20.99 -20.36
N LEU A 8 0.52 21.01 -19.20
CA LEU A 8 1.94 20.65 -19.08
C LEU A 8 2.15 19.15 -18.83
N PHE A 9 1.16 18.48 -18.22
CA PHE A 9 1.23 17.06 -17.93
C PHE A 9 1.21 16.19 -19.19
N THR A 10 0.36 16.53 -20.17
CA THR A 10 0.21 15.72 -21.39
C THR A 10 1.50 15.63 -22.21
N PRO A 11 2.19 16.74 -22.54
CA PRO A 11 3.49 16.68 -23.21
C PRO A 11 4.54 15.90 -22.40
N LEU A 12 4.47 15.99 -21.07
CA LEU A 12 5.40 15.26 -20.20
C LEU A 12 5.18 13.76 -20.23
N ILE A 13 3.93 13.31 -20.23
CA ILE A 13 3.58 11.90 -20.43
C ILE A 13 3.99 11.44 -21.83
N GLU A 14 3.73 12.24 -22.86
CA GLU A 14 4.17 11.97 -24.24
C GLU A 14 5.69 11.76 -24.30
N LEU A 15 6.46 12.64 -23.68
CA LEU A 15 7.91 12.48 -23.55
C LEU A 15 8.26 11.20 -22.79
N LEU A 16 7.64 10.93 -21.64
CA LEU A 16 7.93 9.73 -20.85
C LEU A 16 7.72 8.45 -21.68
N VAL A 17 6.59 8.34 -22.37
CA VAL A 17 6.20 7.15 -23.13
C VAL A 17 6.81 7.06 -24.54
N GLN A 18 7.41 8.14 -25.03
CA GLN A 18 8.03 8.19 -26.36
C GLN A 18 9.01 7.02 -26.56
N PRO A 19 8.91 6.29 -27.69
CA PRO A 19 9.82 5.19 -27.99
C PRO A 19 11.27 5.70 -28.08
N GLY A 20 12.20 4.89 -27.55
CA GLY A 20 13.63 5.21 -27.51
C GLY A 20 14.21 5.06 -26.10
N GLU A 21 15.52 4.78 -26.05
CA GLU A 21 16.28 4.84 -24.81
C GLU A 21 16.51 6.30 -24.42
N LYS A 22 16.14 6.61 -23.18
CA LYS A 22 16.41 7.91 -22.57
C LYS A 22 17.50 7.72 -21.54
N PRO A 23 18.41 8.69 -21.37
CA PRO A 23 19.35 8.69 -20.25
C PRO A 23 18.59 8.49 -18.92
N LEU A 24 19.16 7.69 -18.01
CA LEU A 24 18.52 7.36 -16.73
C LEU A 24 18.11 8.61 -15.96
N GLN A 25 18.97 9.62 -15.91
CA GLN A 25 18.69 10.89 -15.25
C GLN A 25 17.45 11.58 -15.83
N ALA A 26 17.34 11.67 -17.16
CA ALA A 26 16.19 12.27 -17.82
C ALA A 26 14.90 11.48 -17.52
N LYS A 27 14.98 10.15 -17.49
CA LYS A 27 13.84 9.28 -17.14
C LYS A 27 13.36 9.55 -15.71
N PHE A 28 14.26 9.65 -14.73
CA PHE A 28 13.88 9.95 -13.35
C PHE A 28 13.33 11.37 -13.19
N SER A 29 13.93 12.36 -13.85
CA SER A 29 13.38 13.71 -13.87
C SER A 29 11.96 13.75 -14.44
N LEU A 30 11.66 12.96 -15.48
CA LEU A 30 10.31 12.84 -16.03
C LEU A 30 9.35 12.19 -15.03
N TYR A 31 9.74 11.09 -14.37
CA TYR A 31 8.91 10.48 -13.33
C TYR A 31 8.62 11.44 -12.17
N ASP A 32 9.64 12.11 -11.65
CA ASP A 32 9.49 13.02 -10.52
C ASP A 32 8.65 14.26 -10.89
N ALA A 33 8.84 14.81 -12.08
CA ALA A 33 8.02 15.91 -12.58
C ALA A 33 6.56 15.48 -12.81
N ALA A 34 6.32 14.31 -13.43
CA ALA A 34 4.96 13.78 -13.61
C ALA A 34 4.23 13.65 -12.27
N ARG A 35 4.93 13.09 -11.29
CA ARG A 35 4.42 12.88 -9.93
C ARG A 35 4.15 14.18 -9.22
N LEU A 36 5.03 15.18 -9.35
CA LEU A 36 4.81 16.50 -8.78
C LEU A 36 3.49 17.07 -9.30
N TYR A 37 3.25 17.02 -10.61
CA TYR A 37 2.01 17.50 -11.21
C TYR A 37 0.77 16.73 -10.71
N LEU A 38 0.83 15.40 -10.66
CA LEU A 38 -0.27 14.58 -10.11
C LEU A 38 -0.57 14.96 -8.65
N LYS A 39 0.48 15.08 -7.82
CA LYS A 39 0.35 15.41 -6.41
C LYS A 39 -0.17 16.82 -6.17
N THR A 40 0.26 17.83 -6.94
CA THR A 40 -0.28 19.19 -6.80
C THR A 40 -1.80 19.27 -6.98
N CYS A 41 -2.40 18.23 -7.57
CA CYS A 41 -3.82 18.15 -7.81
C CYS A 41 -4.55 17.24 -6.80
N TYR A 42 -3.83 16.64 -5.85
CA TYR A 42 -4.41 15.99 -4.67
C TYR A 42 -4.91 17.08 -3.71
N SER A 43 -5.96 16.79 -2.96
CA SER A 43 -6.44 17.71 -1.93
C SER A 43 -5.32 17.96 -0.93
N ALA A 44 -5.15 19.18 -0.41
CA ALA A 44 -4.13 19.50 0.61
C ALA A 44 -4.24 18.62 1.88
N LYS A 45 -5.36 17.90 2.06
CA LYS A 45 -5.51 16.86 3.10
C LYS A 45 -4.76 15.55 2.82
N GLU A 46 -4.28 15.33 1.59
CA GLU A 46 -3.67 14.07 1.14
C GLU A 46 -2.13 14.14 0.98
N ILE A 47 -1.53 15.33 1.04
CA ILE A 47 -0.12 15.55 0.64
C ILE A 47 0.82 15.74 1.83
N GLU A 48 0.32 16.22 2.98
CA GLU A 48 1.13 16.44 4.18
C GLU A 48 0.60 15.61 5.34
N ASN A 49 1.49 14.80 5.90
CA ASN A 49 1.25 13.63 6.76
C ASN A 49 0.96 12.37 5.94
N ILE A 50 1.75 11.31 6.15
CA ILE A 50 1.18 9.96 6.19
C ILE A 50 0.31 10.03 7.45
N PRO A 51 -1.01 10.29 7.34
CA PRO A 51 -1.82 10.40 8.51
C PRO A 51 -1.92 8.99 9.06
N THR A 52 -1.72 8.90 10.35
CA THR A 52 -1.92 7.72 11.17
C THR A 52 -3.37 7.19 11.14
N SER A 53 -4.27 7.81 10.36
CA SER A 53 -5.58 7.28 10.02
C SER A 53 -5.68 6.98 8.51
N ALA A 54 -6.13 5.77 8.19
CA ALA A 54 -6.36 5.22 6.86
C ALA A 54 -7.42 5.95 6.01
N GLU A 55 -7.97 7.08 6.46
CA GLU A 55 -9.14 7.73 5.86
C GLU A 55 -8.86 8.14 4.40
N TRP A 56 -7.66 8.66 4.11
CA TRP A 56 -7.25 9.04 2.74
C TRP A 56 -7.05 7.84 1.79
N LEU A 57 -6.90 6.61 2.32
CA LEU A 57 -6.84 5.38 1.53
C LEU A 57 -8.23 4.93 1.08
N LEU A 58 -9.24 5.19 1.92
CA LEU A 58 -10.64 4.78 1.75
C LEU A 58 -11.45 5.78 0.93
N ASP A 59 -10.95 7.00 0.75
CA ASP A 59 -11.54 8.06 -0.10
C ASP A 59 -11.49 7.77 -1.62
N GLY A 60 -11.18 6.53 -2.03
CA GLY A 60 -11.38 6.04 -3.40
C GLY A 60 -12.83 6.04 -3.90
N ASN A 61 -13.77 6.55 -3.09
CA ASN A 61 -15.15 6.87 -3.46
C ASN A 61 -15.39 8.39 -3.52
N GLY A 62 -14.39 9.17 -3.93
CA GLY A 62 -14.58 10.57 -4.28
C GLY A 62 -15.72 10.73 -5.31
N PRO A 63 -16.48 11.83 -5.25
CA PRO A 63 -17.63 12.04 -6.12
C PRO A 63 -17.22 11.83 -7.57
N ALA A 64 -18.08 11.21 -8.37
CA ALA A 64 -17.88 10.99 -9.79
C ALA A 64 -17.68 12.34 -10.51
N VAL A 65 -16.45 12.86 -10.50
CA VAL A 65 -16.07 14.03 -11.29
C VAL A 65 -15.97 13.53 -12.72
N ALA A 66 -17.09 13.74 -13.40
CA ALA A 66 -17.37 13.37 -14.77
C ALA A 66 -16.22 13.71 -15.73
N SER A 67 -15.81 12.72 -16.55
CA SER A 67 -15.36 12.73 -17.96
C SER A 67 -14.66 13.95 -18.62
N ARG A 68 -14.31 15.00 -17.88
CA ARG A 68 -13.76 16.29 -18.37
C ARG A 68 -12.46 16.68 -17.68
N ASP A 69 -11.94 15.85 -16.77
CA ASP A 69 -10.66 16.13 -16.13
C ASP A 69 -9.51 15.88 -17.12
N PRO A 70 -8.76 16.93 -17.51
CA PRO A 70 -7.72 16.82 -18.53
C PRO A 70 -6.57 15.88 -18.14
N PHE A 71 -6.28 15.69 -16.84
CA PHE A 71 -5.30 14.68 -16.40
C PHE A 71 -5.79 13.27 -16.71
N ARG A 72 -7.04 12.98 -16.38
CA ARG A 72 -7.65 11.65 -16.57
C ARG A 72 -7.79 11.31 -18.06
N ILE A 73 -8.11 12.31 -18.89
CA ILE A 73 -8.13 12.17 -20.36
C ILE A 73 -6.73 11.80 -20.87
N SER A 74 -5.69 12.48 -20.38
CA SER A 74 -4.30 12.21 -20.76
C SER A 74 -3.85 10.80 -20.34
N ILE A 75 -4.16 10.40 -19.10
CA ILE A 75 -3.89 9.05 -18.58
C ILE A 75 -4.60 7.99 -19.44
N ASP A 76 -5.88 8.21 -19.79
CA ASP A 76 -6.64 7.28 -20.63
C ASP A 76 -6.08 7.17 -22.05
N LYS A 77 -5.65 8.30 -22.63
CA LYS A 77 -5.04 8.36 -23.97
C LYS A 77 -3.78 7.49 -24.03
N PHE A 78 -2.95 7.55 -22.99
CA PHE A 78 -1.65 6.86 -22.93
C PHE A 78 -1.66 5.62 -22.03
N ALA A 79 -2.83 5.09 -21.66
CA ALA A 79 -2.92 4.07 -20.61
C ALA A 79 -2.09 2.81 -20.91
N TYR A 80 -2.08 2.39 -22.18
CA TYR A 80 -1.30 1.22 -22.60
C TYR A 80 0.20 1.50 -22.53
N GLU A 81 0.66 2.62 -23.08
CA GLU A 81 2.08 2.98 -23.12
C GLU A 81 2.63 3.30 -21.73
N ILE A 82 1.86 3.98 -20.87
CA ILE A 82 2.18 4.20 -19.46
C ILE A 82 2.39 2.86 -18.76
N SER A 83 1.43 1.94 -18.91
CA SER A 83 1.48 0.62 -18.28
C SER A 83 2.71 -0.16 -18.75
N ARG A 84 2.93 -0.21 -20.07
CA ARG A 84 4.05 -0.92 -20.68
C ARG A 84 5.40 -0.34 -20.25
N ARG A 85 5.59 0.99 -20.37
CA ARG A 85 6.87 1.62 -20.08
C ARG A 85 7.20 1.54 -18.59
N THR A 86 6.22 1.77 -17.74
CA THR A 86 6.41 1.69 -16.28
C THR A 86 6.68 0.24 -15.86
N ALA A 87 6.01 -0.74 -16.46
CA ALA A 87 6.29 -2.16 -16.23
C ALA A 87 7.75 -2.51 -16.58
N THR A 88 8.20 -2.15 -17.79
CA THR A 88 9.58 -2.38 -18.26
C THR A 88 10.60 -1.70 -17.36
N ASP A 89 10.37 -0.44 -17.00
CA ASP A 89 11.30 0.29 -16.14
C ASP A 89 11.33 -0.31 -14.72
N ILE A 90 10.20 -0.78 -14.20
CA ILE A 90 10.17 -1.50 -12.91
C ILE A 90 10.88 -2.86 -13.01
N SER A 91 10.77 -3.61 -14.10
CA SER A 91 11.43 -4.92 -14.23
C SER A 91 12.94 -4.79 -14.41
N ASP A 92 13.37 -3.86 -15.26
CA ASP A 92 14.74 -3.84 -15.79
C ASP A 92 15.70 -3.01 -14.93
N LEU A 93 15.20 -2.00 -14.21
CA LEU A 93 16.06 -1.16 -13.38
C LEU A 93 16.62 -1.89 -12.15
N PRO A 94 17.84 -1.61 -11.71
CA PRO A 94 18.34 -2.06 -10.41
C PRO A 94 17.41 -1.70 -9.25
N ILE A 95 17.42 -2.50 -8.18
CA ILE A 95 16.48 -2.38 -7.04
C ILE A 95 16.36 -0.96 -6.47
N HIS A 96 17.49 -0.25 -6.33
CA HIS A 96 17.55 1.11 -5.81
C HIS A 96 16.90 2.17 -6.72
N LEU A 97 16.75 1.87 -8.01
CA LEU A 97 16.19 2.77 -9.02
C LEU A 97 14.72 2.47 -9.34
N LYS A 98 14.16 1.36 -8.85
CA LYS A 98 12.75 1.00 -9.06
C LYS A 98 11.76 1.91 -8.30
N ILE A 99 12.22 2.67 -7.31
CA ILE A 99 11.36 3.50 -6.45
C ILE A 99 10.65 4.61 -7.25
N ALA A 100 11.34 5.31 -8.14
CA ALA A 100 10.75 6.40 -8.93
C ALA A 100 9.59 5.93 -9.83
N PRO A 101 9.75 4.90 -10.69
CA PRO A 101 8.65 4.40 -11.51
C PRO A 101 7.53 3.76 -10.67
N LEU A 102 7.83 3.12 -9.54
CA LEU A 102 6.80 2.59 -8.63
C LEU A 102 5.96 3.70 -8.00
N LEU A 103 6.60 4.77 -7.51
CA LEU A 103 5.85 5.89 -6.95
C LEU A 103 5.01 6.59 -8.02
N PHE A 104 5.50 6.67 -9.26
CA PHE A 104 4.71 7.18 -10.38
C PHE A 104 3.51 6.28 -10.67
N LEU A 105 3.71 4.96 -10.71
CA LEU A 105 2.63 3.99 -10.87
C LEU A 105 1.58 4.14 -9.76
N LYS A 106 2.01 4.27 -8.51
CA LYS A 106 1.13 4.50 -7.35
C LYS A 106 0.27 5.75 -7.53
N ASP A 107 0.87 6.85 -7.96
CA ASP A 107 0.20 8.14 -8.17
C ASP A 107 -0.76 8.09 -9.40
N ILE A 108 -0.38 7.38 -10.48
CA ILE A 108 -1.25 7.13 -11.65
C ILE A 108 -2.43 6.23 -11.31
N LEU A 109 -2.22 5.13 -10.57
CA LEU A 109 -3.29 4.20 -10.19
C LEU A 109 -4.34 4.89 -9.31
N HIS A 110 -3.94 5.85 -8.49
CA HIS A 110 -4.88 6.65 -7.71
C HIS A 110 -5.81 7.49 -8.62
N GLU A 111 -5.27 8.15 -9.64
CA GLU A 111 -6.09 8.90 -10.60
C GLU A 111 -6.93 7.99 -11.51
N ASP A 112 -6.35 6.87 -11.94
CA ASP A 112 -7.02 5.86 -12.79
C ASP A 112 -8.19 5.18 -12.08
N ALA A 113 -8.10 4.94 -10.76
CA ALA A 113 -9.17 4.35 -9.94
C ALA A 113 -10.45 5.20 -9.97
N ASN A 114 -10.32 6.52 -10.05
CA ASN A 114 -11.42 7.48 -10.16
C ASN A 114 -11.86 7.73 -11.62
N ASN A 115 -11.35 6.95 -12.58
CA ASN A 115 -11.60 7.11 -14.00
C ASN A 115 -11.95 5.77 -14.69
N SER A 116 -11.36 5.50 -15.87
CA SER A 116 -11.64 4.34 -16.72
C SER A 116 -11.03 3.03 -16.24
N LYS A 117 -10.09 3.09 -15.27
CA LYS A 117 -9.32 1.94 -14.77
C LYS A 117 -8.50 1.23 -15.85
N ARG A 118 -8.15 1.91 -16.95
CA ARG A 118 -7.45 1.31 -18.10
C ARG A 118 -6.01 0.97 -17.77
N VAL A 119 -5.31 1.84 -17.03
CA VAL A 119 -3.92 1.57 -16.60
C VAL A 119 -3.91 0.33 -15.72
N ALA A 120 -4.77 0.30 -14.69
CA ALA A 120 -4.89 -0.86 -13.81
C ALA A 120 -5.25 -2.13 -14.58
N SER A 121 -6.17 -2.05 -15.56
CA SER A 121 -6.56 -3.18 -16.40
C SER A 121 -5.39 -3.72 -17.24
N PHE A 122 -4.64 -2.86 -17.92
CA PHE A 122 -3.47 -3.28 -18.69
C PHE A 122 -2.40 -3.86 -17.78
N PHE A 123 -2.04 -3.15 -16.72
CA PHE A 123 -1.02 -3.58 -15.77
C PHE A 123 -1.35 -4.94 -15.13
N SER A 124 -2.61 -5.16 -14.74
CA SER A 124 -3.06 -6.41 -14.11
C SER A 124 -2.99 -7.63 -15.04
N LYS A 125 -3.02 -7.42 -16.36
CA LYS A 125 -2.92 -8.48 -17.37
C LYS A 125 -1.47 -8.81 -17.75
N THR A 126 -0.50 -8.10 -17.19
CA THR A 126 0.93 -8.38 -17.39
C THR A 126 1.46 -9.34 -16.33
N GLY A 127 2.74 -9.73 -16.43
CA GLY A 127 3.45 -10.44 -15.35
C GLY A 127 3.82 -9.55 -14.15
N MET A 128 3.52 -8.24 -14.21
CA MET A 128 3.96 -7.30 -13.18
C MET A 128 3.37 -7.54 -11.79
N PRO A 129 2.07 -7.86 -11.61
CA PRO A 129 1.55 -8.13 -10.28
C PRO A 129 2.33 -9.23 -9.55
N ARG A 130 2.68 -10.32 -10.27
CA ARG A 130 3.52 -11.40 -9.74
C ARG A 130 4.92 -10.91 -9.40
N TYR A 131 5.56 -10.20 -10.33
CA TYR A 131 6.89 -9.64 -10.10
C TYR A 131 6.93 -8.71 -8.88
N LEU A 132 5.91 -7.86 -8.68
CA LEU A 132 5.84 -6.97 -7.52
C LEU A 132 5.68 -7.74 -6.21
N THR A 133 4.91 -8.84 -6.20
CA THR A 133 4.76 -9.68 -5.01
C THR A 133 6.02 -10.46 -4.67
N GLU A 134 6.73 -10.96 -5.67
CA GLU A 134 8.04 -11.63 -5.49
C GLU A 134 9.07 -10.63 -4.98
N LEU A 135 9.19 -9.47 -5.62
CA LEU A 135 10.09 -8.40 -5.20
C LEU A 135 9.80 -7.92 -3.77
N LEU A 136 8.53 -7.84 -3.38
CA LEU A 136 8.14 -7.47 -2.01
C LEU A 136 8.63 -8.53 -0.99
N ASN A 137 8.51 -9.81 -1.33
CA ASN A 137 8.92 -10.91 -0.45
C ASN A 137 10.45 -11.00 -0.29
N ASP A 138 11.21 -10.62 -1.31
CA ASP A 138 12.67 -10.65 -1.31
C ASP A 138 13.32 -9.50 -0.52
N ILE A 139 12.54 -8.54 -0.02
CA ILE A 139 13.07 -7.43 0.76
C ILE A 139 13.38 -7.88 2.19
N GLU A 140 14.65 -7.78 2.56
CA GLU A 140 15.14 -7.98 3.93
C GLU A 140 15.43 -6.64 4.60
N ILE A 141 14.95 -6.47 5.83
CA ILE A 141 15.12 -5.25 6.63
C ILE A 141 15.69 -5.63 7.99
N ASP A 142 16.84 -5.04 8.33
CA ASP A 142 17.34 -4.98 9.70
C ASP A 142 16.80 -3.69 10.33
N TRP A 143 15.93 -3.87 11.33
CA TRP A 143 15.22 -2.77 11.99
C TRP A 143 16.12 -1.90 12.86
N ASP A 144 17.23 -2.47 13.38
CA ASP A 144 18.21 -1.73 14.18
C ASP A 144 19.09 -0.85 13.27
N LEU A 145 19.54 -1.39 12.13
CA LEU A 145 20.29 -0.62 11.13
C LEU A 145 19.41 0.48 10.50
N LEU A 146 18.15 0.16 10.20
CA LEU A 146 17.19 1.15 9.71
C LEU A 146 17.00 2.31 10.71
N SER A 147 16.83 2.01 12.00
CA SER A 147 16.70 3.02 13.05
C SER A 147 17.91 3.95 13.13
N ARG A 148 19.11 3.41 12.87
CA ARG A 148 20.36 4.18 12.78
C ARG A 148 20.55 4.91 11.46
N LYS A 149 19.55 4.90 10.58
CA LYS A 149 19.55 5.56 9.26
C LYS A 149 20.63 5.01 8.33
N ASP A 150 20.91 3.71 8.43
CA ASP A 150 21.75 3.04 7.43
C ASP A 150 21.16 3.22 6.03
N ALA A 151 22.02 3.54 5.06
CA ALA A 151 21.60 3.94 3.72
C ALA A 151 20.91 2.80 2.96
N ASP A 152 21.42 1.57 3.08
CA ASP A 152 20.87 0.40 2.37
C ASP A 152 19.52 0.02 2.96
N HIS A 153 19.43 -0.08 4.29
CA HIS A 153 18.17 -0.43 4.95
C HIS A 153 17.10 0.67 4.80
N THR A 154 17.50 1.95 4.80
CA THR A 154 16.58 3.07 4.50
C THR A 154 16.00 2.95 3.10
N LEU A 155 16.84 2.62 2.12
CA LEU A 155 16.41 2.41 0.74
C LEU A 155 15.47 1.20 0.61
N ARG A 156 15.81 0.07 1.23
CA ARG A 156 14.97 -1.14 1.24
C ARG A 156 13.62 -0.90 1.91
N HIS A 157 13.59 -0.21 3.04
CA HIS A 157 12.35 0.17 3.72
C HIS A 157 11.49 1.12 2.87
N LYS A 158 12.12 2.06 2.17
CA LYS A 158 11.42 2.94 1.21
C LYS A 158 10.84 2.16 0.05
N LEU A 159 11.57 1.17 -0.49
CA LEU A 159 11.07 0.28 -1.53
C LEU A 159 9.89 -0.55 -1.03
N PHE A 160 10.03 -1.19 0.14
CA PHE A 160 8.96 -1.96 0.79
C PHE A 160 7.67 -1.12 0.93
N THR A 161 7.80 0.06 1.53
CA THR A 161 6.68 0.98 1.75
C THR A 161 6.04 1.38 0.42
N THR A 162 6.86 1.68 -0.59
CA THR A 162 6.38 2.07 -1.92
C THR A 162 5.63 0.93 -2.61
N LEU A 163 6.12 -0.31 -2.50
CA LEU A 163 5.48 -1.50 -3.07
C LEU A 163 4.13 -1.75 -2.42
N ILE A 164 4.06 -1.77 -1.08
CA ILE A 164 2.80 -1.95 -0.35
C ILE A 164 1.78 -0.89 -0.78
N LEU A 165 2.16 0.39 -0.81
CA LEU A 165 1.26 1.47 -1.24
C LEU A 165 0.83 1.35 -2.71
N THR A 166 1.70 0.83 -3.58
CA THR A 166 1.34 0.57 -4.98
C THR A 166 0.33 -0.57 -5.08
N LEU A 167 0.53 -1.65 -4.31
CA LEU A 167 -0.40 -2.78 -4.23
C LEU A 167 -1.75 -2.36 -3.62
N VAL A 168 -1.76 -1.48 -2.62
CA VAL A 168 -2.97 -0.85 -2.08
C VAL A 168 -3.74 -0.18 -3.21
N ARG A 169 -3.10 0.73 -3.96
CA ARG A 169 -3.78 1.44 -5.07
C ARG A 169 -4.26 0.49 -6.15
N LEU A 170 -3.49 -0.54 -6.47
CA LEU A 170 -3.89 -1.57 -7.43
C LEU A 170 -5.12 -2.35 -6.95
N SER A 171 -5.14 -2.77 -5.68
CA SER A 171 -6.25 -3.52 -5.06
C SER A 171 -7.56 -2.73 -4.97
N LEU A 172 -7.48 -1.39 -4.95
CA LEU A 172 -8.65 -0.52 -5.04
C LEU A 172 -9.32 -0.53 -6.42
N THR A 173 -8.71 -1.16 -7.43
CA THR A 173 -9.32 -1.37 -8.74
C THR A 173 -9.82 -2.81 -8.88
N VAL A 174 -10.92 -3.04 -9.61
CA VAL A 174 -11.44 -4.40 -9.83
C VAL A 174 -10.43 -5.30 -10.56
N PRO A 175 -9.76 -4.85 -11.65
CA PRO A 175 -8.76 -5.68 -12.33
C PRO A 175 -7.58 -6.02 -11.42
N GLY A 176 -7.07 -5.03 -10.67
CA GLY A 176 -5.94 -5.22 -9.76
C GLY A 176 -6.29 -6.15 -8.60
N TRP A 177 -7.46 -5.98 -8.00
CA TRP A 177 -7.95 -6.87 -6.96
C TRP A 177 -8.04 -8.33 -7.42
N ASN A 178 -8.57 -8.56 -8.63
CA ASN A 178 -8.66 -9.91 -9.20
C ASN A 178 -7.27 -10.54 -9.36
N ALA A 179 -6.32 -9.80 -9.95
CA ALA A 179 -4.95 -10.28 -10.15
C ALA A 179 -4.25 -10.60 -8.82
N LEU A 180 -4.37 -9.73 -7.81
CA LEU A 180 -3.74 -9.94 -6.50
C LEU A 180 -4.35 -11.11 -5.73
N ALA A 181 -5.66 -11.30 -5.84
CA ALA A 181 -6.34 -12.43 -5.21
C ALA A 181 -6.04 -13.76 -5.91
N GLU A 182 -5.87 -13.77 -7.25
CA GLU A 182 -5.42 -14.96 -8.01
C GLU A 182 -3.98 -15.36 -7.65
N LEU A 183 -3.13 -14.38 -7.32
CA LEU A 183 -1.78 -14.61 -6.81
C LEU A 183 -1.75 -14.97 -5.32
N ALA A 184 -2.91 -15.14 -4.67
CA ALA A 184 -3.02 -15.38 -3.24
C ALA A 184 -2.19 -14.39 -2.39
N LEU A 185 -2.21 -13.10 -2.76
CA LEU A 185 -1.42 -12.06 -2.09
C LEU A 185 -1.43 -12.15 -0.55
N PRO A 186 -2.56 -12.40 0.15
CA PRO A 186 -2.54 -12.56 1.61
C PRO A 186 -1.59 -13.65 2.13
N GLU A 187 -1.41 -14.76 1.40
CA GLU A 187 -0.43 -15.80 1.77
C GLU A 187 1.02 -15.30 1.64
N VAL A 188 1.30 -14.46 0.65
CA VAL A 188 2.60 -13.80 0.54
C VAL A 188 2.80 -12.82 1.71
N LEU A 189 1.76 -12.05 2.04
CA LEU A 189 1.81 -11.07 3.13
C LEU A 189 2.05 -11.72 4.51
N SER A 190 1.53 -12.92 4.76
CA SER A 190 1.73 -13.63 6.04
C SER A 190 3.14 -14.21 6.20
N HIS A 191 3.95 -14.24 5.13
CA HIS A 191 5.29 -14.82 5.13
C HIS A 191 6.39 -13.84 4.71
N LEU A 192 6.12 -12.53 4.69
CA LEU A 192 7.08 -11.52 4.24
C LEU A 192 8.39 -11.60 5.04
N THR A 193 9.50 -11.73 4.32
CA THR A 193 10.84 -11.81 4.90
C THR A 193 11.15 -10.60 5.79
N ALA A 194 10.78 -9.39 5.35
CA ALA A 194 10.95 -8.16 6.12
C ALA A 194 10.29 -8.22 7.52
N LEU A 195 9.10 -8.82 7.63
CA LEU A 195 8.29 -8.80 8.85
C LEU A 195 8.37 -10.09 9.67
N LYS A 196 9.13 -11.08 9.20
CA LYS A 196 9.26 -12.38 9.84
C LYS A 196 9.84 -12.32 11.25
N ASN A 197 10.77 -11.39 11.49
CA ASN A 197 11.48 -11.26 12.75
C ASN A 197 11.19 -9.88 13.40
N PRO A 198 10.24 -9.80 14.35
CA PRO A 198 10.01 -8.56 15.09
C PRO A 198 11.24 -8.16 15.91
N PRO A 199 11.57 -6.85 16.02
CA PRO A 199 12.68 -6.39 16.83
C PRO A 199 12.44 -6.70 18.31
N LYS A 200 13.48 -7.18 19.01
CA LYS A 200 13.41 -7.56 20.43
C LYS A 200 12.85 -6.46 21.33
N GLN A 201 13.10 -5.20 20.95
CA GLN A 201 12.65 -4.02 21.69
C GLN A 201 11.12 -3.96 21.86
N ILE A 202 10.33 -4.49 20.91
CA ILE A 202 8.86 -4.55 21.04
C ILE A 202 8.44 -5.38 22.26
N PHE A 203 9.20 -6.43 22.59
CA PHE A 203 8.87 -7.32 23.70
C PHE A 203 9.41 -6.82 25.03
N ILE A 204 10.59 -6.20 25.03
CA ILE A 204 11.26 -5.74 26.25
C ILE A 204 10.76 -4.35 26.66
N GLN A 205 10.52 -3.45 25.69
CA GLN A 205 10.09 -2.07 25.90
C GLN A 205 8.95 -1.69 24.95
N PRO A 206 7.73 -2.25 25.14
CA PRO A 206 6.60 -2.08 24.21
C PRO A 206 6.24 -0.61 23.91
N ALA A 207 6.41 0.29 24.88
CA ALA A 207 6.11 1.72 24.71
C ALA A 207 6.95 2.42 23.62
N THR A 208 8.08 1.84 23.23
CA THR A 208 8.95 2.37 22.17
C THR A 208 8.26 2.35 20.80
N VAL A 209 7.20 1.55 20.61
CA VAL A 209 6.36 1.59 19.40
C VAL A 209 5.78 2.98 19.13
N ASN A 210 5.61 3.83 20.14
CA ASN A 210 5.12 5.21 19.98
C ASN A 210 6.25 6.25 19.85
N THR A 211 7.51 5.81 19.88
CA THR A 211 8.68 6.68 19.74
C THR A 211 9.21 6.59 18.32
N LYS A 212 9.10 7.68 17.57
CA LYS A 212 9.56 7.78 16.17
C LYS A 212 11.02 7.33 16.02
N ASP A 213 11.31 6.77 14.86
CA ASP A 213 12.64 6.28 14.45
C ASP A 213 13.21 5.14 15.31
N THR A 214 12.47 4.59 16.28
CA THR A 214 12.89 3.36 16.96
C THR A 214 12.60 2.12 16.09
N PRO A 215 13.37 1.03 16.26
CA PRO A 215 13.08 -0.25 15.60
C PRO A 215 11.64 -0.70 15.79
N SER A 216 11.12 -0.60 17.01
CA SER A 216 9.73 -0.95 17.36
C SER A 216 8.71 -0.13 16.57
N PHE A 217 8.89 1.20 16.50
CA PHE A 217 8.01 2.09 15.75
C PHE A 217 8.03 1.77 14.26
N LEU A 218 9.22 1.60 13.67
CA LEU A 218 9.39 1.33 12.24
C LEU A 218 8.77 -0.01 11.84
N PHE A 219 8.99 -1.06 12.64
CA PHE A 219 8.38 -2.38 12.43
C PHE A 219 6.86 -2.32 12.53
N ALA A 220 6.32 -1.75 13.63
CA ALA A 220 4.88 -1.68 13.83
C ALA A 220 4.18 -0.88 12.73
N ASN A 221 4.78 0.23 12.30
CA ASN A 221 4.27 1.04 11.19
C ASN A 221 4.29 0.27 9.84
N SER A 222 5.31 -0.58 9.60
CA SER A 222 5.34 -1.45 8.43
C SER A 222 4.26 -2.55 8.49
N VAL A 223 3.97 -3.11 9.67
CA VAL A 223 2.85 -4.06 9.86
C VAL A 223 1.50 -3.36 9.64
N ASP A 224 1.33 -2.15 10.15
CA ASP A 224 0.12 -1.34 9.96
C ASP A 224 -0.21 -1.12 8.47
N LEU A 225 0.81 -0.81 7.66
CA LEU A 225 0.66 -0.69 6.21
C LEU A 225 0.19 -1.99 5.54
N VAL A 226 0.67 -3.15 6.00
CA VAL A 226 0.20 -4.46 5.51
C VAL A 226 -1.26 -4.69 5.92
N MET A 227 -1.65 -4.33 7.15
CA MET A 227 -3.04 -4.42 7.60
C MET A 227 -3.97 -3.51 6.78
N HIS A 228 -3.51 -2.32 6.40
CA HIS A 228 -4.25 -1.44 5.49
C HIS A 228 -4.44 -2.06 4.09
N LEU A 229 -3.42 -2.72 3.55
CA LEU A 229 -3.56 -3.47 2.31
C LEU A 229 -4.63 -4.56 2.44
N CYS A 230 -4.63 -5.31 3.54
CA CYS A 230 -5.69 -6.28 3.85
C CYS A 230 -7.09 -5.64 3.95
N LEU A 231 -7.24 -4.48 4.60
CA LEU A 231 -8.50 -3.74 4.63
C LEU A 231 -8.97 -3.34 3.22
N THR A 232 -8.07 -2.88 2.36
CA THR A 232 -8.43 -2.54 0.97
C THR A 232 -8.85 -3.75 0.15
N LEU A 233 -8.29 -4.93 0.42
CA LEU A 233 -8.76 -6.18 -0.17
C LEU A 233 -10.17 -6.53 0.31
N CYS A 234 -10.52 -6.23 1.57
CA CYS A 234 -11.87 -6.39 2.12
C CYS A 234 -12.90 -5.39 1.56
N ALA A 235 -12.47 -4.31 0.90
CA ALA A 235 -13.39 -3.32 0.34
C ALA A 235 -14.06 -3.74 -0.99
N LYS A 236 -13.72 -4.92 -1.56
CA LYS A 236 -14.20 -5.35 -2.90
C LYS A 236 -15.24 -6.45 -2.87
N PRO A 237 -16.25 -6.41 -3.78
CA PRO A 237 -17.24 -7.48 -3.87
C PRO A 237 -16.51 -8.77 -4.25
N LYS A 238 -16.61 -9.81 -3.40
CA LYS A 238 -15.88 -11.11 -3.41
C LYS A 238 -14.71 -11.26 -2.43
N TRP A 239 -14.43 -10.28 -1.58
CA TRP A 239 -13.35 -10.40 -0.58
C TRP A 239 -13.48 -11.59 0.37
N LYS A 240 -14.70 -12.06 0.66
CA LYS A 240 -14.95 -13.26 1.48
C LYS A 240 -14.22 -14.51 1.01
N ARG A 241 -13.85 -14.61 -0.28
CA ARG A 241 -13.08 -15.76 -0.81
C ARG A 241 -11.65 -15.83 -0.28
N ILE A 242 -11.12 -14.72 0.23
CA ILE A 242 -9.77 -14.61 0.78
C ILE A 242 -9.77 -14.23 2.27
N SER A 243 -10.93 -14.19 2.93
CA SER A 243 -11.07 -13.72 4.32
C SER A 243 -10.22 -14.53 5.31
N LEU A 244 -10.24 -15.87 5.20
CA LEU A 244 -9.39 -16.75 6.01
C LEU A 244 -7.90 -16.45 5.81
N LYS A 245 -7.47 -16.29 4.56
CA LYS A 245 -6.06 -15.96 4.25
C LYS A 245 -5.67 -14.57 4.78
N ILE A 246 -6.62 -13.62 4.83
CA ILE A 246 -6.38 -12.31 5.45
C ILE A 246 -6.25 -12.45 6.98
N LEU A 247 -7.04 -13.32 7.62
CA LEU A 247 -6.88 -13.60 9.04
C LEU A 247 -5.53 -14.26 9.35
N ASP A 248 -5.01 -15.10 8.43
CA ASP A 248 -3.66 -15.67 8.56
C ASP A 248 -2.57 -14.58 8.57
N VAL A 249 -2.76 -13.47 7.84
CA VAL A 249 -1.85 -12.30 7.92
C VAL A 249 -1.87 -11.69 9.31
N VAL A 250 -3.06 -11.46 9.88
CA VAL A 250 -3.19 -10.95 11.25
C VAL A 250 -2.55 -11.90 12.27
N HIS A 251 -2.80 -13.20 12.10
CA HIS A 251 -2.26 -14.24 12.96
C HIS A 251 -0.72 -14.34 12.87
N SER A 252 -0.13 -14.14 11.69
CA SER A 252 1.33 -14.17 11.49
C SER A 252 2.08 -13.12 12.33
N HIS A 253 1.39 -12.05 12.72
CA HIS A 253 1.92 -11.00 13.60
C HIS A 253 1.36 -11.09 15.03
N GLY A 254 0.76 -12.24 15.38
CA GLY A 254 0.01 -12.43 16.61
C GLY A 254 0.83 -12.23 17.87
N GLU A 255 2.10 -12.65 17.90
CA GLU A 255 2.97 -12.49 19.08
C GLU A 255 3.20 -11.01 19.42
N MET A 256 3.51 -10.19 18.41
CA MET A 256 3.69 -8.75 18.58
C MET A 256 2.37 -8.08 18.99
N LEU A 257 1.26 -8.39 18.31
CA LEU A 257 -0.05 -7.80 18.62
C LEU A 257 -0.50 -8.17 20.04
N SER A 258 -0.33 -9.43 20.46
CA SER A 258 -0.62 -9.88 21.81
C SER A 258 0.23 -9.18 22.86
N GLN A 259 1.53 -8.98 22.59
CA GLN A 259 2.41 -8.26 23.51
C GLN A 259 1.99 -6.80 23.67
N LEU A 260 1.70 -6.10 22.57
CA LEU A 260 1.26 -4.71 22.61
C LEU A 260 -0.08 -4.56 23.32
N MET A 261 -1.03 -5.47 23.08
CA MET A 261 -2.29 -5.52 23.80
C MET A 261 -2.10 -5.78 25.30
N ARG A 262 -1.23 -6.72 25.68
CA ARG A 262 -0.95 -7.04 27.08
C ARG A 262 -0.29 -5.88 27.82
N ALA A 263 0.56 -5.13 27.13
CA ALA A 263 1.22 -3.94 27.65
C ALA A 263 0.35 -2.66 27.53
N GLU A 264 -0.92 -2.78 27.12
CA GLU A 264 -1.88 -1.68 26.98
C GLU A 264 -1.38 -0.53 26.08
N ILE A 265 -0.54 -0.86 25.09
CA ILE A 265 -0.03 0.10 24.13
C ILE A 265 -1.11 0.42 23.10
N HIS A 266 -1.32 1.72 22.89
CA HIS A 266 -2.20 2.26 21.87
C HIS A 266 -1.32 2.68 20.69
N CYS A 267 -1.49 2.00 19.55
CA CYS A 267 -0.78 2.26 18.31
C CYS A 267 -1.60 1.76 17.12
N HIS A 268 -1.39 2.37 15.96
CA HIS A 268 -2.18 2.14 14.74
C HIS A 268 -2.18 0.69 14.27
N ALA A 269 -1.05 -0.01 14.33
CA ALA A 269 -0.98 -1.41 13.93
C ALA A 269 -2.03 -2.29 14.63
N VAL A 270 -2.26 -2.05 15.93
CA VAL A 270 -3.25 -2.81 16.70
C VAL A 270 -4.67 -2.34 16.42
N GLU A 271 -4.88 -1.04 16.26
CA GLU A 271 -6.18 -0.46 15.89
C GLU A 271 -6.65 -0.93 14.51
N THR A 272 -5.76 -0.88 13.51
CA THR A 272 -6.02 -1.34 12.15
C THR A 272 -6.28 -2.85 12.12
N ALA A 273 -5.49 -3.65 12.84
CA ALA A 273 -5.74 -5.08 12.98
C ALA A 273 -7.09 -5.38 13.66
N SER A 274 -7.44 -4.61 14.69
CA SER A 274 -8.74 -4.71 15.39
C SER A 274 -9.89 -4.41 14.44
N ASN A 275 -9.82 -3.30 13.70
CA ASN A 275 -10.83 -2.90 12.72
C ASN A 275 -10.98 -3.95 11.61
N LEU A 276 -9.87 -4.49 11.12
CA LEU A 276 -9.86 -5.55 10.10
C LEU A 276 -10.56 -6.82 10.59
N VAL A 277 -10.20 -7.30 11.79
CA VAL A 277 -10.81 -8.50 12.37
C VAL A 277 -12.30 -8.30 12.62
N GLN A 278 -12.71 -7.14 13.14
CA GLN A 278 -14.11 -6.82 13.38
C GLN A 278 -14.92 -6.72 12.10
N GLN A 279 -14.38 -6.07 11.06
CA GLN A 279 -15.03 -6.02 9.75
C GLN A 279 -15.26 -7.44 9.21
N ILE A 280 -14.23 -8.30 9.28
CA ILE A 280 -14.34 -9.70 8.83
C ILE A 280 -15.37 -10.47 9.67
N PHE A 281 -15.35 -10.34 11.00
CA PHE A 281 -16.27 -11.03 11.91
C PHE A 281 -17.74 -10.65 11.67
N ASN A 282 -18.00 -9.37 11.45
CA ASN A 282 -19.34 -8.84 11.24
C ASN A 282 -19.90 -9.29 9.87
N ASP A 283 -19.05 -9.24 8.84
CA ASP A 283 -19.51 -9.41 7.46
C ASP A 283 -19.37 -10.85 6.93
N ASP A 284 -18.51 -11.71 7.50
CA ASP A 284 -18.25 -13.08 7.03
C ASP A 284 -18.43 -14.15 8.11
N GLU A 285 -19.62 -14.76 8.14
CA GLU A 285 -20.02 -15.74 9.16
C GLU A 285 -19.12 -16.98 9.22
N VAL A 286 -18.53 -17.37 8.09
CA VAL A 286 -17.66 -18.56 7.99
C VAL A 286 -16.40 -18.41 8.85
N THR A 287 -15.96 -17.18 9.07
CA THR A 287 -14.73 -16.89 9.82
C THR A 287 -14.94 -16.79 11.33
N ARG A 288 -16.19 -16.62 11.80
CA ARG A 288 -16.48 -16.42 13.23
C ARG A 288 -15.91 -17.53 14.13
N PRO A 289 -16.06 -18.83 13.81
CA PRO A 289 -15.49 -19.89 14.64
C PRO A 289 -13.96 -19.83 14.72
N VAL A 290 -13.29 -19.40 13.65
CA VAL A 290 -11.82 -19.24 13.62
C VAL A 290 -11.40 -18.08 14.52
N ILE A 291 -12.07 -16.94 14.39
CA ILE A 291 -11.81 -15.74 15.20
C ILE A 291 -12.06 -16.01 16.69
N GLU A 292 -13.08 -16.77 17.03
CA GLU A 292 -13.42 -17.11 18.43
C GLU A 292 -12.47 -18.15 19.05
N LYS A 293 -11.93 -19.05 18.24
CA LYS A 293 -10.99 -20.08 18.67
C LYS A 293 -9.60 -19.51 18.91
N GLU A 294 -9.12 -18.65 18.01
CA GLU A 294 -7.76 -18.09 18.09
C GLU A 294 -7.67 -16.95 19.09
N ALA A 295 -6.71 -17.05 20.03
CA ALA A 295 -6.62 -16.14 21.17
C ALA A 295 -6.42 -14.67 20.75
N VAL A 296 -5.49 -14.42 19.82
CA VAL A 296 -5.16 -13.06 19.36
C VAL A 296 -6.32 -12.44 18.56
N LEU A 297 -6.95 -13.21 17.66
CA LEU A 297 -8.08 -12.75 16.86
C LEU A 297 -9.28 -12.44 17.74
N ARG A 298 -9.55 -13.29 18.73
CA ARG A 298 -10.62 -13.05 19.71
C ARG A 298 -10.37 -11.78 20.54
N LEU A 299 -9.13 -11.52 20.94
CA LEU A 299 -8.78 -10.30 21.69
C LEU A 299 -8.98 -9.06 20.83
N LEU A 300 -8.52 -9.07 19.58
CA LEU A 300 -8.72 -7.99 18.62
C LEU A 300 -10.22 -7.75 18.34
N ASN A 301 -11.01 -8.80 18.16
CA ASN A 301 -12.45 -8.66 17.94
C ASN A 301 -13.19 -8.03 19.14
N LYS A 302 -12.74 -8.33 20.36
CA LYS A 302 -13.34 -7.80 21.60
C LYS A 302 -12.86 -6.40 21.96
N ARG A 303 -11.77 -5.93 21.37
CA ARG A 303 -11.23 -4.60 21.62
C ARG A 303 -12.18 -3.59 21.01
N LYS A 304 -12.90 -2.82 21.84
CA LYS A 304 -13.72 -1.73 21.32
C LYS A 304 -12.79 -0.73 20.62
N SER A 305 -13.07 -0.43 19.36
CA SER A 305 -12.50 0.75 18.72
C SER A 305 -13.13 1.95 19.41
N ASP A 306 -12.42 2.57 20.36
CA ASP A 306 -12.87 3.82 21.02
C ASP A 306 -12.71 5.03 20.06
N ILE A 307 -13.31 4.91 18.87
CA ILE A 307 -13.38 5.94 17.82
C ILE A 307 -14.80 5.74 17.24
N ILE A 308 -15.90 6.45 17.59
CA ILE A 308 -16.13 7.83 18.01
C ILE A 308 -17.38 7.86 18.92
N ARG A 309 -17.24 8.32 20.17
CA ARG A 309 -18.27 9.12 20.87
C ARG A 309 -17.55 10.24 21.60
N LEU A 310 -17.24 11.30 20.87
CA LEU A 310 -17.07 12.63 21.44
C LEU A 310 -18.14 13.53 20.81
N PRO A 311 -18.76 14.42 21.61
CA PRO A 311 -20.01 15.11 21.28
C PRO A 311 -19.94 16.05 20.09
#